data_AF-B8BWQ1-F1
#
_entry.id   AF-B8BWQ1-F1
#
_cell.length_a   1.000
_cell.length_b   1.000
_cell.length_c   1.000
_cell.angle_alpha   90.00
_cell.angle_beta   90.00
_cell.angle_gamma   90.00
#
_symmetry.space_group_name_H-M   'P 1'
#
loop_
_entity.id
_entity.type
_entity.pdbx_description
1 polymer ?
#
loop_
_entity_poly.entity_id
_entity_poly.type
_entity_poly.pdbx_seq_one_letter_code
_entity_poly.pdbx_strand_id
1 'polypeptide(L)'
;MLSHLRRRLHYLPLPRTSSSIPPINRIHQPAVRRASLTHHLCRNYSIMSSNCNNIRIVGGAEIVVDHEGLTINECIGTVATKTDDVSVCVVSIANPTAEPWLTIQYDEYMHVLEGVVELHFEKNDGGNSGVVRVAKGQTVFIEKGSRFQPRFPEGNTRYIPVCLPAFKPERCHREEGSEVLDVAAKLEDLHSDSKQPTPEEINEKYNHIAKIYHMCLKSKWEQCLSASTKAEAVYYPPTFHQDGRMIHATAQPERLLKVANHFYKKTDGEWICIELNRIGLEELGVVTVFEGALPVGNKEAIDECDWVFPHIYGGIPTHVDGIVVNTFGIKRSEDGEFLLIEGLAE
;
A
#
# COMPACT_ATOMS: atom_id res chain seq x y z
N MET A 1 -18.47 -55.72 -35.05
CA MET A 1 -19.06 -55.95 -36.38
C MET A 1 -19.19 -54.60 -37.09
N LEU A 2 -18.53 -54.45 -38.25
CA LEU A 2 -18.81 -53.59 -39.42
C LEU A 2 -19.23 -52.12 -39.16
N SER A 3 -18.34 -51.12 -39.32
CA SER A 3 -17.90 -50.46 -40.58
C SER A 3 -18.99 -49.68 -41.32
N HIS A 4 -18.79 -48.37 -41.56
CA HIS A 4 -18.64 -47.82 -42.91
C HIS A 4 -18.32 -46.32 -42.93
N LEU A 5 -17.52 -45.96 -43.94
CA LEU A 5 -16.83 -44.71 -44.18
C LEU A 5 -17.15 -44.27 -45.62
N ARG A 6 -17.07 -42.94 -45.87
CA ARG A 6 -16.91 -42.21 -47.16
C ARG A 6 -18.16 -41.77 -47.94
N ARG A 7 -18.13 -40.48 -48.31
CA ARG A 7 -18.01 -39.86 -49.67
C ARG A 7 -18.56 -38.41 -49.58
N ARG A 8 -18.18 -37.37 -50.34
CA ARG A 8 -17.27 -37.10 -51.48
C ARG A 8 -17.19 -35.56 -51.63
N LEU A 9 -16.04 -35.04 -52.04
CA LEU A 9 -15.87 -33.70 -52.63
C LEU A 9 -16.24 -33.72 -54.12
N HIS A 10 -16.83 -32.63 -54.65
CA HIS A 10 -16.76 -32.26 -56.07
C HIS A 10 -16.82 -30.73 -56.26
N TYR A 11 -16.00 -30.27 -57.21
CA TYR A 11 -15.71 -28.90 -57.64
C TYR A 11 -16.68 -28.38 -58.73
N LEU A 12 -17.07 -27.10 -58.62
CA LEU A 12 -17.20 -25.99 -59.62
C LEU A 12 -17.76 -26.21 -61.06
N PRO A 13 -18.48 -25.22 -61.65
CA PRO A 13 -17.79 -24.17 -62.45
C PRO A 13 -18.39 -22.73 -62.44
N LEU A 14 -17.56 -21.77 -62.86
CA LEU A 14 -17.84 -20.34 -63.16
C LEU A 14 -18.41 -20.12 -64.58
N PRO A 15 -18.94 -18.92 -64.89
CA PRO A 15 -18.74 -18.32 -66.22
C PRO A 15 -18.21 -16.86 -66.22
N ARG A 16 -17.61 -16.48 -67.36
CA ARG A 16 -16.91 -15.22 -67.68
C ARG A 16 -17.76 -14.23 -68.50
N THR A 17 -17.60 -12.93 -68.16
CA THR A 17 -17.45 -11.70 -68.98
C THR A 17 -18.46 -11.29 -70.08
N SER A 18 -18.92 -10.03 -70.02
CA SER A 18 -18.80 -9.05 -71.12
C SER A 18 -18.92 -7.59 -70.62
N SER A 19 -18.29 -6.67 -71.36
CA SER A 19 -17.96 -5.29 -71.04
C SER A 19 -18.96 -4.25 -71.59
N SER A 20 -19.19 -3.15 -70.88
CA SER A 20 -19.32 -1.80 -71.48
C SER A 20 -19.37 -0.71 -70.39
N ILE A 21 -18.58 0.36 -70.59
CA ILE A 21 -18.55 1.58 -69.75
C ILE A 21 -19.12 2.73 -70.61
N PRO A 22 -19.94 3.62 -70.01
CA PRO A 22 -19.88 5.04 -70.33
C PRO A 22 -19.77 5.93 -69.06
N PRO A 23 -19.44 7.23 -69.19
CA PRO A 23 -18.61 7.94 -68.20
C PRO A 23 -19.38 8.77 -67.14
N ILE A 24 -18.72 8.84 -65.98
CA ILE A 24 -18.56 9.96 -65.02
C ILE A 24 -19.76 10.91 -64.80
N ASN A 25 -20.29 10.91 -63.58
CA ASN A 25 -20.53 12.16 -62.87
C ASN A 25 -20.20 12.06 -61.37
N ARG A 26 -19.46 13.07 -60.89
CA ARG A 26 -18.86 13.21 -59.56
C ARG A 26 -19.91 13.19 -58.45
N ILE A 27 -19.69 12.36 -57.42
CA ILE A 27 -20.14 12.65 -56.06
C ILE A 27 -18.99 12.35 -55.09
N HIS A 28 -18.65 13.35 -54.27
CA HIS A 28 -17.57 13.36 -53.29
C HIS A 28 -17.66 12.19 -52.29
N GLN A 29 -16.60 11.39 -52.19
CA GLN A 29 -16.25 10.64 -50.98
C GLN A 29 -14.92 11.21 -50.43
N PRO A 30 -14.80 11.50 -49.13
CA PRO A 30 -13.50 11.76 -48.53
C PRO A 30 -12.75 10.44 -48.36
N ALA A 31 -11.52 10.42 -48.87
CA ALA A 31 -10.61 9.29 -48.80
C ALA A 31 -10.21 8.99 -47.35
N VAL A 32 -10.42 7.73 -46.94
CA VAL A 32 -9.78 7.13 -45.76
C VAL A 32 -8.29 6.98 -46.09
N ARG A 33 -7.45 7.89 -45.58
CA ARG A 33 -6.01 7.69 -45.58
C ARG A 33 -5.66 6.72 -44.44
N ARG A 34 -5.06 5.58 -44.81
CA ARG A 34 -4.25 4.76 -43.90
C ARG A 34 -3.15 5.65 -43.31
N ALA A 35 -3.26 5.97 -42.04
CA ALA A 35 -2.15 6.46 -41.24
C ALA A 35 -1.58 5.26 -40.46
N SER A 36 -0.35 4.89 -40.81
CA SER A 36 0.53 4.09 -39.96
C SER A 36 0.70 4.83 -38.63
N LEU A 37 0.09 4.32 -37.56
CA LEU A 37 0.33 4.80 -36.20
C LEU A 37 1.56 4.08 -35.65
N THR A 38 2.72 4.59 -36.05
CA THR A 38 3.96 4.49 -35.28
C THR A 38 3.72 5.05 -33.88
N HIS A 39 3.98 4.22 -32.87
CA HIS A 39 4.24 4.51 -31.46
C HIS A 39 4.27 6.02 -31.14
N HIS A 40 3.16 6.54 -30.63
CA HIS A 40 3.16 7.84 -29.97
C HIS A 40 3.65 7.66 -28.54
N LEU A 41 4.91 8.05 -28.37
CA LEU A 41 5.51 8.59 -27.16
C LEU A 41 4.47 9.01 -26.12
N CYS A 42 4.43 8.27 -25.02
CA CYS A 42 3.84 8.73 -23.77
C CYS A 42 4.52 10.08 -23.45
N ARG A 43 3.78 11.18 -23.54
CA ARG A 43 4.26 12.47 -23.08
C ARG A 43 4.42 12.36 -21.58
N ASN A 44 5.68 12.25 -21.14
CA ASN A 44 6.07 12.48 -19.76
C ASN A 44 5.73 13.93 -19.39
N TYR A 45 4.53 14.15 -18.87
CA TYR A 45 4.29 15.29 -18.01
C TYR A 45 5.07 15.02 -16.73
N SER A 46 6.19 15.72 -16.57
CA SER A 46 6.88 15.84 -15.30
C SER A 46 5.89 16.46 -14.32
N ILE A 47 5.26 15.64 -13.48
CA ILE A 47 4.43 16.12 -12.39
C ILE A 47 5.41 16.63 -11.34
N MET A 48 5.55 17.95 -11.27
CA MET A 48 6.17 18.61 -10.13
C MET A 48 5.41 18.17 -8.88
N SER A 49 6.04 17.33 -8.06
CA SER A 49 5.51 16.92 -6.77
C SER A 49 5.63 18.08 -5.79
N SER A 50 4.61 18.94 -5.78
CA SER A 50 4.29 19.77 -4.64
C SER A 50 3.24 19.04 -3.81
N ASN A 51 3.62 18.52 -2.65
CA ASN A 51 2.76 17.79 -1.70
C ASN A 51 1.71 18.69 -0.98
N CYS A 52 1.15 19.70 -1.67
CA CYS A 52 0.32 20.75 -1.06
C CYS A 52 -1.08 20.92 -1.68
N ASN A 53 -1.54 19.99 -2.52
CA ASN A 53 -2.86 20.09 -3.14
C ASN A 53 -3.85 19.13 -2.46
N ASN A 54 -5.02 19.65 -2.08
CA ASN A 54 -6.17 18.85 -1.60
C ASN A 54 -6.71 17.88 -2.67
N ILE A 55 -6.23 17.98 -3.91
CA ILE A 55 -6.52 17.10 -5.03
C ILE A 55 -5.18 16.56 -5.53
N ARG A 56 -4.99 15.24 -5.45
CA ARG A 56 -3.74 14.57 -5.83
C ARG A 56 -4.00 13.19 -6.43
N ILE A 57 -3.05 12.71 -7.22
CA ILE A 57 -3.00 11.31 -7.67
C ILE A 57 -2.49 10.49 -6.49
N VAL A 58 -3.19 9.40 -6.15
CA VAL A 58 -2.88 8.57 -4.98
C VAL A 58 -2.18 7.24 -5.33
N GLY A 59 -2.06 6.93 -6.62
CA GLY A 59 -1.42 5.69 -7.08
C GLY A 59 -1.88 5.29 -8.48
N GLY A 60 -1.30 4.19 -8.98
CA GLY A 60 -1.80 3.44 -10.14
C GLY A 60 -2.56 2.20 -9.68
N ALA A 61 -3.27 1.56 -10.62
CA ALA A 61 -3.88 0.26 -10.32
C ALA A 61 -2.82 -0.85 -10.32
N GLU A 62 -2.90 -1.76 -9.35
CA GLU A 62 -2.00 -2.90 -9.20
C GLU A 62 -2.75 -4.22 -9.48
N ILE A 63 -2.10 -5.14 -10.20
CA ILE A 63 -2.67 -6.47 -10.47
C ILE A 63 -2.43 -7.34 -9.24
N VAL A 64 -3.48 -7.62 -8.47
CA VAL A 64 -3.39 -8.42 -7.23
C VAL A 64 -3.79 -9.87 -7.43
N VAL A 65 -4.50 -10.18 -8.52
CA VAL A 65 -4.78 -11.55 -8.96
C VAL A 65 -4.73 -11.59 -10.48
N ASP A 66 -4.00 -12.56 -11.03
CA ASP A 66 -4.04 -12.92 -12.45
C ASP A 66 -3.88 -14.43 -12.59
N HIS A 67 -4.99 -15.15 -12.71
CA HIS A 67 -5.00 -16.61 -12.73
C HIS A 67 -6.24 -17.17 -13.42
N GLU A 68 -6.05 -18.12 -14.33
CA GLU A 68 -7.12 -18.95 -14.93
C GLU A 68 -8.36 -18.18 -15.47
N GLY A 69 -8.13 -16.97 -15.97
CA GLY A 69 -9.19 -16.12 -16.53
C GLY A 69 -9.91 -15.27 -15.48
N LEU A 70 -9.46 -15.24 -14.23
CA LEU A 70 -9.79 -14.22 -13.23
C LEU A 70 -8.63 -13.23 -13.14
N THR A 71 -8.94 -11.94 -13.29
CA THR A 71 -8.00 -10.84 -13.04
C THR A 71 -8.63 -9.83 -12.10
N ILE A 72 -7.89 -9.40 -11.08
CA ILE A 72 -8.28 -8.34 -10.16
C ILE A 72 -7.23 -7.23 -10.21
N ASN A 73 -7.66 -6.04 -10.63
CA ASN A 73 -6.84 -4.83 -10.59
C ASN A 73 -7.32 -3.96 -9.41
N GLU A 74 -6.55 -3.89 -8.33
CA GLU A 74 -6.87 -3.00 -7.22
C GLU A 74 -6.50 -1.56 -7.60
N CYS A 75 -7.47 -0.65 -7.58
CA CYS A 75 -7.29 0.77 -7.88
C CYS A 75 -7.10 1.61 -6.61
N ILE A 76 -7.76 1.19 -5.53
CA ILE A 76 -7.68 1.78 -4.18
C ILE A 76 -7.74 0.61 -3.21
N GLY A 77 -6.94 0.60 -2.15
CA GLY A 77 -6.94 -0.46 -1.15
C GLY A 77 -5.59 -0.64 -0.48
N THR A 78 -5.42 -1.79 0.16
CA THR A 78 -4.26 -2.09 1.00
C THR A 78 -2.98 -2.35 0.19
N VAL A 79 -3.12 -2.66 -1.10
CA VAL A 79 -2.00 -2.92 -2.01
C VAL A 79 -1.66 -1.69 -2.85
N ALA A 80 -2.63 -1.14 -3.59
CA ALA A 80 -2.42 -0.07 -4.57
C ALA A 80 -2.20 1.31 -3.93
N THR A 81 -2.98 1.66 -2.91
CA THR A 81 -2.91 2.98 -2.24
C THR A 81 -2.46 2.91 -0.78
N LYS A 82 -2.22 1.71 -0.24
CA LYS A 82 -1.81 1.44 1.15
C LYS A 82 -2.77 2.00 2.20
N THR A 83 -4.07 2.01 1.90
CA THR A 83 -5.12 2.53 2.79
C THR A 83 -6.11 1.44 3.20
N ASP A 84 -6.60 1.50 4.44
CA ASP A 84 -7.58 0.53 4.96
C ASP A 84 -9.04 1.03 4.91
N ASP A 85 -9.28 2.25 4.43
CA ASP A 85 -10.59 2.90 4.50
C ASP A 85 -11.60 2.32 3.49
N VAL A 86 -11.13 2.08 2.26
CA VAL A 86 -11.93 1.59 1.15
C VAL A 86 -11.05 0.77 0.21
N SER A 87 -11.60 -0.29 -0.38
CA SER A 87 -11.00 -0.94 -1.54
C SER A 87 -11.91 -0.78 -2.76
N VAL A 88 -11.30 -0.50 -3.91
CA VAL A 88 -11.99 -0.40 -5.21
C VAL A 88 -11.17 -1.20 -6.20
N CYS A 89 -11.78 -2.24 -6.79
CA CYS A 89 -11.10 -3.08 -7.78
C CYS A 89 -11.83 -3.07 -9.12
N VAL A 90 -11.12 -3.41 -10.19
CA VAL A 90 -11.72 -3.82 -11.46
C VAL A 90 -11.46 -5.32 -11.61
N VAL A 91 -12.53 -6.10 -11.49
CA VAL A 91 -12.49 -7.56 -11.61
C VAL A 91 -12.95 -7.96 -13.00
N SER A 92 -12.23 -8.89 -13.63
CA SER A 92 -12.57 -9.47 -14.93
C SER A 92 -12.54 -10.99 -14.83
N ILE A 93 -13.58 -11.64 -15.34
CA ILE A 93 -13.76 -13.09 -15.34
C ILE A 93 -14.05 -13.53 -16.76
N ALA A 94 -13.17 -14.33 -17.35
CA ALA A 94 -13.26 -14.76 -18.73
C ALA A 94 -14.20 -15.95 -18.92
N ASN A 95 -14.10 -16.95 -18.04
CA ASN A 95 -14.81 -18.23 -18.18
C ASN A 95 -15.94 -18.37 -17.15
N PRO A 96 -16.97 -19.18 -17.43
CA PRO A 96 -17.96 -19.54 -16.43
C PRO A 96 -17.31 -20.16 -15.20
N THR A 97 -17.58 -19.60 -14.02
CA THR A 97 -16.99 -20.07 -12.76
C THR A 97 -17.85 -19.69 -11.55
N ALA A 98 -17.46 -20.18 -10.38
CA ALA A 98 -18.01 -19.82 -9.09
C ALA A 98 -16.88 -19.68 -8.07
N GLU A 99 -16.99 -18.68 -7.20
CA GLU A 99 -16.15 -18.60 -5.99
C GLU A 99 -16.62 -19.66 -4.96
N PRO A 100 -15.79 -20.00 -3.96
CA PRO A 100 -16.28 -20.71 -2.78
C PRO A 100 -17.34 -19.91 -2.03
N TRP A 101 -17.97 -20.52 -1.02
CA TRP A 101 -18.82 -19.77 -0.11
C TRP A 101 -17.97 -18.78 0.68
N LEU A 102 -18.44 -17.54 0.74
CA LEU A 102 -17.77 -16.42 1.38
C LEU A 102 -18.60 -15.94 2.57
N THR A 103 -17.94 -15.64 3.68
CA THR A 103 -18.52 -14.84 4.76
C THR A 103 -17.64 -13.61 4.99
N ILE A 104 -18.18 -12.43 4.67
CA ILE A 104 -17.41 -11.18 4.68
C ILE A 104 -17.57 -10.42 6.00
N GLN A 105 -16.52 -9.72 6.45
CA GLN A 105 -16.51 -8.88 7.66
C GLN A 105 -16.48 -7.37 7.36
N TYR A 106 -16.81 -7.00 6.12
CA TYR A 106 -16.94 -5.64 5.60
C TYR A 106 -18.24 -5.53 4.81
N ASP A 107 -18.69 -4.30 4.59
CA ASP A 107 -19.77 -4.01 3.66
C ASP A 107 -19.22 -3.97 2.23
N GLU A 108 -19.96 -4.49 1.25
CA GLU A 108 -19.54 -4.47 -0.16
C GLU A 108 -20.64 -3.94 -1.08
N TYR A 109 -20.28 -3.02 -1.98
CA TYR A 109 -21.06 -2.68 -3.15
C TYR A 109 -20.43 -3.30 -4.38
N MET A 110 -21.19 -4.09 -5.14
CA MET A 110 -20.70 -4.72 -6.36
C MET A 110 -21.46 -4.16 -7.57
N HIS A 111 -20.77 -3.39 -8.41
CA HIS A 111 -21.33 -2.80 -9.62
C HIS A 111 -20.90 -3.58 -10.87
N VAL A 112 -21.85 -4.11 -11.64
CA VAL A 112 -21.56 -4.93 -12.83
C VAL A 112 -21.41 -4.05 -14.07
N LEU A 113 -20.22 -4.07 -14.68
CA LEU A 113 -19.91 -3.34 -15.91
C LEU A 113 -20.31 -4.12 -17.17
N GLU A 114 -20.05 -5.43 -17.16
CA GLU A 114 -20.28 -6.35 -18.27
C GLU A 114 -20.70 -7.72 -17.73
N GLY A 115 -21.53 -8.45 -18.48
CA GLY A 115 -22.00 -9.78 -18.07
C GLY A 115 -23.04 -9.73 -16.96
N VAL A 116 -23.02 -10.77 -16.11
CA VAL A 116 -24.01 -11.01 -15.05
C VAL A 116 -23.36 -11.77 -13.90
N VAL A 117 -23.71 -11.37 -12.67
CA VAL A 117 -23.31 -12.06 -11.44
C VAL A 117 -24.55 -12.65 -10.77
N GLU A 118 -24.46 -13.89 -10.33
CA GLU A 118 -25.45 -14.51 -9.45
C GLU A 118 -24.88 -14.65 -8.04
N LEU A 119 -25.52 -14.01 -7.07
CA LEU A 119 -25.20 -14.14 -5.66
C LEU A 119 -26.16 -15.12 -5.02
N HIS A 120 -25.67 -16.33 -4.73
CA HIS A 120 -26.41 -17.37 -4.01
C HIS A 120 -26.22 -17.14 -2.51
N PHE A 121 -27.27 -17.19 -1.71
CA PHE A 121 -27.20 -16.94 -0.26
C PHE A 121 -28.20 -17.81 0.50
N GLU A 122 -27.99 -18.00 1.79
CA GLU A 122 -28.95 -18.64 2.69
C GLU A 122 -29.74 -17.56 3.45
N LYS A 123 -31.05 -17.72 3.54
CA LYS A 123 -31.88 -16.79 4.33
C LYS A 123 -31.74 -17.07 5.82
N ASN A 124 -31.73 -16.00 6.60
CA ASN A 124 -31.62 -16.02 8.06
C ASN A 124 -32.83 -16.69 8.77
N ASP A 125 -33.90 -17.05 8.06
CA ASP A 125 -35.18 -17.54 8.60
C ASP A 125 -35.32 -19.08 8.61
N GLY A 126 -34.24 -19.83 8.44
CA GLY A 126 -34.21 -21.27 8.75
C GLY A 126 -34.33 -22.21 7.56
N GLY A 127 -33.71 -21.88 6.41
CA GLY A 127 -33.21 -22.91 5.49
C GLY A 127 -33.52 -22.77 4.00
N ASN A 128 -34.13 -21.67 3.54
CA ASN A 128 -34.29 -21.46 2.10
C ASN A 128 -33.09 -20.70 1.52
N SER A 129 -32.49 -21.26 0.48
CA SER A 129 -31.51 -20.57 -0.36
C SER A 129 -32.19 -19.60 -1.32
N GLY A 130 -31.54 -18.48 -1.59
CA GLY A 130 -31.97 -17.47 -2.56
C GLY A 130 -30.87 -17.16 -3.56
N VAL A 131 -31.25 -16.55 -4.67
CA VAL A 131 -30.33 -16.05 -5.68
C VAL A 131 -30.70 -14.62 -6.04
N VAL A 132 -29.74 -13.70 -5.97
CA VAL A 132 -29.84 -12.37 -6.58
C VAL A 132 -29.04 -12.36 -7.86
N ARG A 133 -29.68 -12.09 -8.99
CA ARG A 133 -29.01 -11.95 -10.29
C ARG A 133 -28.83 -10.46 -10.61
N VAL A 134 -27.58 -10.05 -10.78
CA VAL A 134 -27.16 -8.66 -10.96
C VAL A 134 -26.58 -8.51 -12.36
N ALA A 135 -27.31 -7.83 -13.23
CA ALA A 135 -26.93 -7.62 -14.62
C ALA A 135 -26.11 -6.33 -14.80
N LYS A 136 -25.49 -6.20 -15.97
CA LYS A 136 -24.82 -4.96 -16.41
C LYS A 136 -25.60 -3.68 -16.05
N GLY A 137 -24.90 -2.74 -15.45
CA GLY A 137 -25.41 -1.44 -15.02
C GLY A 137 -26.10 -1.45 -13.66
N GLN A 138 -26.25 -2.61 -13.03
CA GLN A 138 -26.83 -2.72 -11.69
C GLN A 138 -25.73 -2.80 -10.62
N THR A 139 -26.09 -2.34 -9.42
CA THR A 139 -25.26 -2.45 -8.21
C THR A 139 -26.04 -3.23 -7.16
N VAL A 140 -25.37 -4.16 -6.51
CA VAL A 140 -25.89 -4.85 -5.32
C VAL A 140 -25.10 -4.43 -4.10
N PHE A 141 -25.77 -4.38 -2.96
CA PHE A 141 -25.17 -4.19 -1.65
C PHE A 141 -25.17 -5.53 -0.92
N ILE A 142 -24.03 -5.89 -0.34
CA ILE A 142 -23.82 -7.10 0.45
C ILE A 142 -23.40 -6.62 1.84
N GLU A 143 -24.28 -6.84 2.82
CA GLU A 143 -24.07 -6.41 4.19
C GLU A 143 -23.01 -7.27 4.88
N LYS A 144 -22.18 -6.64 5.70
CA LYS A 144 -21.24 -7.33 6.59
C LYS A 144 -21.90 -8.49 7.34
N GLY A 145 -21.22 -9.63 7.36
CA GLY A 145 -21.69 -10.87 7.99
C GLY A 145 -22.55 -11.73 7.06
N SER A 146 -22.86 -11.27 5.85
CA SER A 146 -23.55 -12.08 4.84
C SER A 146 -22.69 -13.28 4.44
N ARG A 147 -23.31 -14.46 4.40
CA ARG A 147 -22.76 -15.67 3.80
C ARG A 147 -23.36 -15.89 2.40
N PHE A 148 -22.52 -15.88 1.37
CA PHE A 148 -22.97 -15.95 -0.02
C PHE A 148 -21.93 -16.59 -0.94
N GLN A 149 -22.35 -16.99 -2.14
CA GLN A 149 -21.49 -17.55 -3.17
C GLN A 149 -21.69 -16.78 -4.49
N PRO A 150 -20.69 -15.99 -4.92
CA PRO A 150 -20.65 -15.43 -6.27
C PRO A 150 -20.53 -16.51 -7.34
N ARG A 151 -21.39 -16.44 -8.35
CA ARG A 151 -21.31 -17.26 -9.56
C ARG A 151 -21.37 -16.39 -10.80
N PHE A 152 -20.60 -16.79 -11.79
CA PHE A 152 -20.45 -16.11 -13.07
C PHE A 152 -20.84 -17.08 -14.18
N PRO A 153 -22.14 -17.37 -14.37
CA PRO A 153 -22.59 -18.49 -15.20
C PRO A 153 -22.24 -18.37 -16.68
N GLU A 154 -22.01 -17.15 -17.16
CA GLU A 154 -21.76 -16.86 -18.59
C GLU A 154 -20.28 -16.56 -18.90
N GLY A 155 -19.43 -16.39 -17.87
CA GLY A 155 -18.10 -15.81 -18.06
C GLY A 155 -18.17 -14.37 -18.57
N ASN A 156 -17.07 -13.90 -19.19
CA ASN A 156 -16.88 -12.53 -19.71
C ASN A 156 -17.53 -11.43 -18.85
N THR A 157 -17.43 -11.57 -17.54
CA THR A 157 -18.07 -10.69 -16.57
C THR A 157 -17.03 -9.72 -16.04
N ARG A 158 -17.37 -8.43 -16.02
CA ARG A 158 -16.54 -7.38 -15.43
C ARG A 158 -17.35 -6.62 -14.42
N TYR A 159 -16.77 -6.40 -13.24
CA TYR A 159 -17.44 -5.70 -12.17
C TYR A 159 -16.47 -4.93 -11.28
N ILE A 160 -17.00 -3.99 -10.51
CA ILE A 160 -16.28 -3.19 -9.53
C ILE A 160 -16.84 -3.52 -8.15
N PRO A 161 -16.12 -4.31 -7.32
CA PRO A 161 -16.40 -4.36 -5.90
C PRO A 161 -15.82 -3.13 -5.21
N VAL A 162 -16.58 -2.60 -4.26
CA VAL A 162 -16.20 -1.52 -3.36
C VAL A 162 -16.44 -1.97 -1.93
N CYS A 163 -15.37 -2.17 -1.15
CA CYS A 163 -15.47 -2.68 0.21
C CYS A 163 -15.21 -1.57 1.23
N LEU A 164 -15.94 -1.60 2.35
CA LEU A 164 -15.80 -0.68 3.48
C LEU A 164 -15.79 -1.48 4.81
N PRO A 165 -14.66 -1.55 5.54
CA PRO A 165 -13.32 -1.06 5.20
C PRO A 165 -12.71 -1.82 4.00
N ALA A 166 -11.49 -1.44 3.59
CA ALA A 166 -10.77 -2.09 2.50
C ALA A 166 -10.68 -3.61 2.66
N PHE A 167 -10.68 -4.32 1.54
CA PHE A 167 -10.50 -5.77 1.51
C PHE A 167 -9.17 -6.18 2.16
N LYS A 168 -9.26 -7.21 3.01
CA LYS A 168 -8.13 -7.98 3.54
C LYS A 168 -8.53 -9.47 3.60
N PRO A 169 -7.61 -10.41 3.32
CA PRO A 169 -7.91 -11.85 3.39
C PRO A 169 -8.54 -12.26 4.72
N GLU A 170 -8.01 -11.76 5.84
CA GLU A 170 -8.52 -12.08 7.19
C GLU A 170 -9.99 -11.66 7.43
N ARG A 171 -10.51 -10.74 6.59
CA ARG A 171 -11.90 -10.26 6.64
C ARG A 171 -12.83 -10.99 5.68
N CYS A 172 -12.33 -11.94 4.88
CA CYS A 172 -13.08 -12.68 3.89
C CYS A 172 -12.92 -14.19 4.12
N HIS A 173 -13.80 -14.77 4.92
CA HIS A 173 -13.74 -16.20 5.24
C HIS A 173 -14.21 -17.02 4.03
N ARG A 174 -13.32 -17.85 3.48
CA ARG A 174 -13.58 -18.71 2.32
C ARG A 174 -13.78 -20.15 2.78
N GLU A 175 -14.90 -20.75 2.42
CA GLU A 175 -15.15 -22.18 2.62
C GLU A 175 -14.72 -22.96 1.37
N GLU A 176 -13.45 -23.34 1.32
CA GLU A 176 -12.93 -24.17 0.24
C GLU A 176 -13.40 -25.63 0.41
N GLY A 177 -13.98 -26.19 -0.65
CA GLY A 177 -14.15 -27.64 -0.75
C GLY A 177 -12.76 -28.30 -0.77
N SER A 178 -12.66 -29.56 -0.33
CA SER A 178 -11.42 -30.30 -0.07
C SER A 178 -10.44 -30.50 -1.26
N GLU A 179 -10.56 -29.75 -2.36
CA GLU A 179 -9.74 -29.93 -3.58
C GLU A 179 -9.16 -28.62 -4.19
N VAL A 180 -9.12 -27.48 -3.50
CA VAL A 180 -8.58 -26.23 -4.09
C VAL A 180 -7.57 -25.48 -3.20
N LEU A 181 -6.68 -26.23 -2.55
CA LEU A 181 -5.59 -25.69 -1.71
C LEU A 181 -4.59 -24.77 -2.43
N ASP A 182 -4.68 -24.58 -3.75
CA ASP A 182 -3.63 -23.95 -4.58
C ASP A 182 -3.92 -22.48 -4.95
N VAL A 183 -5.17 -21.99 -4.78
CA VAL A 183 -5.55 -20.60 -5.08
C VAL A 183 -5.56 -19.74 -3.81
N ALA A 184 -6.06 -20.25 -2.68
CA ALA A 184 -5.91 -19.59 -1.37
C ALA A 184 -4.44 -19.39 -1.00
N ALA A 185 -3.58 -20.39 -1.23
CA ALA A 185 -2.15 -20.27 -0.97
C ALA A 185 -1.48 -19.20 -1.85
N LYS A 186 -1.92 -19.00 -3.10
CA LYS A 186 -1.42 -17.95 -4.00
C LYS A 186 -1.98 -16.56 -3.69
N LEU A 187 -3.23 -16.45 -3.22
CA LEU A 187 -3.75 -15.20 -2.69
C LEU A 187 -3.05 -14.83 -1.38
N GLU A 188 -2.82 -15.80 -0.49
CA GLU A 188 -2.04 -15.61 0.73
C GLU A 188 -0.60 -15.21 0.39
N ASP A 189 0.00 -15.75 -0.69
CA ASP A 189 1.31 -15.32 -1.20
C ASP A 189 1.31 -13.94 -1.89
N LEU A 190 0.27 -13.58 -2.65
CA LEU A 190 0.14 -12.25 -3.25
C LEU A 190 -0.19 -11.17 -2.21
N HIS A 191 -0.81 -11.55 -1.10
CA HIS A 191 -0.91 -10.73 0.11
C HIS A 191 0.32 -10.89 1.03
N SER A 192 1.21 -11.86 0.81
CA SER A 192 2.45 -12.03 1.59
C SER A 192 3.62 -11.17 1.08
N ASP A 193 3.51 -10.58 -0.11
CA ASP A 193 4.32 -9.40 -0.49
C ASP A 193 3.90 -8.13 0.29
N SER A 194 2.88 -8.25 1.15
CA SER A 194 2.61 -7.37 2.28
C SER A 194 2.85 -8.03 3.63
N LYS A 195 3.81 -8.95 3.76
CA LYS A 195 4.47 -9.13 5.05
C LYS A 195 5.07 -7.77 5.41
N GLN A 196 4.40 -7.08 6.33
CA GLN A 196 5.11 -6.10 7.15
C GLN A 196 6.37 -6.83 7.62
N PRO A 197 7.56 -6.34 7.24
CA PRO A 197 8.79 -7.04 7.55
C PRO A 197 8.80 -7.33 9.06
N THR A 198 9.16 -8.55 9.44
CA THR A 198 9.20 -8.89 10.87
C THR A 198 10.17 -7.94 11.59
N PRO A 199 10.05 -7.74 12.91
CA PRO A 199 11.02 -6.94 13.64
C PRO A 199 12.47 -7.36 13.34
N GLU A 200 12.74 -8.65 13.17
CA GLU A 200 14.04 -9.18 12.78
C GLU A 200 14.44 -8.74 11.37
N GLU A 201 13.56 -8.85 10.37
CA GLU A 201 13.81 -8.43 8.99
C GLU A 201 14.04 -6.91 8.88
N ILE A 202 13.29 -6.11 9.65
CA ILE A 202 13.50 -4.66 9.76
C ILE A 202 14.89 -4.39 10.34
N ASN A 203 15.23 -5.01 11.47
CA ASN A 203 16.50 -4.76 12.13
C ASN A 203 17.68 -5.25 11.29
N GLU A 204 17.57 -6.38 10.59
CA GLU A 204 18.58 -6.85 9.64
C GLU A 204 18.79 -5.84 8.50
N LYS A 205 17.69 -5.35 7.91
CA LYS A 205 17.73 -4.33 6.84
C LYS A 205 18.46 -3.06 7.27
N TYR A 206 18.23 -2.58 8.49
CA TYR A 206 18.82 -1.33 8.99
C TYR A 206 20.12 -1.52 9.80
N ASN A 207 20.60 -2.76 9.97
CA ASN A 207 21.80 -3.05 10.77
C ASN A 207 23.10 -2.42 10.22
N HIS A 208 23.11 -1.96 8.97
CA HIS A 208 24.26 -1.27 8.39
C HIS A 208 24.36 0.22 8.81
N ILE A 209 23.32 0.79 9.41
CA ILE A 209 23.27 2.21 9.80
C ILE A 209 24.19 2.43 11.00
N ALA A 210 25.28 3.17 10.85
CA ALA A 210 26.19 3.47 11.97
C ALA A 210 25.85 4.78 12.70
N LYS A 211 25.10 5.67 12.06
CA LYS A 211 24.84 7.04 12.53
C LYS A 211 23.35 7.25 12.73
N ILE A 212 22.99 7.74 13.91
CA ILE A 212 21.61 8.09 14.26
C ILE A 212 21.59 9.45 14.98
N TYR A 213 20.44 10.10 15.00
CA TYR A 213 20.29 11.48 15.47
C TYR A 213 19.18 11.60 16.50
N HIS A 214 19.44 12.30 17.59
CA HIS A 214 18.48 12.58 18.65
C HIS A 214 18.38 14.09 18.88
N MET A 215 17.18 14.59 19.22
CA MET A 215 16.97 15.99 19.57
C MET A 215 16.63 16.11 21.05
N CYS A 216 17.23 17.08 21.72
CA CYS A 216 17.00 17.31 23.14
C CYS A 216 17.08 18.78 23.51
N LEU A 217 16.54 19.12 24.69
CA LEU A 217 16.77 20.42 25.31
C LEU A 217 18.24 20.56 25.70
N LYS A 218 18.89 21.60 25.19
CA LYS A 218 20.30 21.90 25.45
C LYS A 218 20.62 21.95 26.94
N SER A 219 19.75 22.57 27.72
CA SER A 219 19.93 22.68 29.18
C SER A 219 19.98 21.32 29.88
N LYS A 220 19.21 20.32 29.42
CA LYS A 220 19.23 18.96 29.98
C LYS A 220 20.48 18.20 29.54
N TRP A 221 20.90 18.41 28.30
CA TRP A 221 22.12 17.82 27.78
C TRP A 221 23.38 18.33 28.50
N GLU A 222 23.48 19.66 28.67
CA GLU A 222 24.60 20.30 29.35
C GLU A 222 24.71 19.90 30.83
N GLN A 223 23.58 19.63 31.50
CA GLN A 223 23.60 19.06 32.86
C GLN A 223 24.36 17.73 32.90
N CYS A 224 24.10 16.83 31.95
CA CYS A 224 24.82 15.55 31.84
C CYS A 224 26.29 15.73 31.45
N LEU A 225 26.64 16.74 30.66
CA LEU A 225 28.05 17.05 30.34
C LEU A 225 28.82 17.58 31.57
N SER A 226 28.14 18.35 32.43
CA SER A 226 28.73 18.94 33.64
C SER A 226 28.71 18.02 34.88
N ALA A 227 28.22 16.79 34.72
CA ALA A 227 28.02 15.85 35.81
C ALA A 227 29.34 15.46 36.51
N SER A 228 29.30 15.33 37.84
CA SER A 228 30.47 14.97 38.65
C SER A 228 30.69 13.46 38.73
N THR A 229 29.67 12.67 38.42
CA THR A 229 29.71 11.21 38.46
C THR A 229 29.34 10.60 37.11
N LYS A 230 29.88 9.41 36.82
CA LYS A 230 29.54 8.68 35.57
C LYS A 230 28.05 8.35 35.47
N ALA A 231 27.36 8.15 36.59
CA ALA A 231 25.94 7.84 36.61
C ALA A 231 25.08 9.05 36.23
N GLU A 232 25.48 10.25 36.67
CA GLU A 232 24.82 11.51 36.30
C GLU A 232 25.20 11.96 34.88
N ALA A 233 26.35 11.52 34.37
CA ALA A 233 26.81 11.73 33.00
C ALA A 233 26.17 10.76 31.99
N VAL A 234 24.89 10.44 32.20
CA VAL A 234 24.06 9.66 31.29
C VAL A 234 22.78 10.43 31.04
N TYR A 235 22.52 10.73 29.77
CA TYR A 235 21.34 11.47 29.37
C TYR A 235 20.13 10.53 29.19
N TYR A 236 18.99 10.99 29.71
CA TYR A 236 17.67 10.39 29.53
C TYR A 236 16.66 11.49 29.18
N PRO A 237 15.80 11.31 28.15
CA PRO A 237 14.77 12.27 27.82
C PRO A 237 13.69 12.33 28.91
N PRO A 238 12.90 13.42 28.98
CA PRO A 238 11.92 13.61 30.05
C PRO A 238 10.84 12.51 30.09
N THR A 239 10.52 11.92 28.93
CA THR A 239 9.52 10.87 28.76
C THR A 239 10.12 9.46 28.84
N PHE A 240 11.42 9.30 29.11
CA PHE A 240 12.13 8.01 29.05
C PHE A 240 11.39 6.85 29.72
N HIS A 241 10.95 7.03 30.97
CA HIS A 241 10.23 5.98 31.70
C HIS A 241 8.83 5.71 31.16
N GLN A 242 8.15 6.75 30.66
CA GLN A 242 6.83 6.64 30.06
C GLN A 242 6.90 5.89 28.72
N ASP A 243 7.98 6.12 27.97
CA ASP A 243 8.19 5.56 26.65
C ASP A 243 8.79 4.14 26.69
N GLY A 244 8.74 3.45 27.83
CA GLY A 244 9.26 2.09 27.94
C GLY A 244 10.77 1.99 28.11
N ARG A 245 11.41 3.05 28.63
CA ARG A 245 12.87 3.16 28.82
C ARG A 245 13.65 3.19 27.50
N MET A 246 13.12 3.93 26.53
CA MET A 246 13.78 4.16 25.25
C MET A 246 13.94 5.65 24.94
N ILE A 247 14.87 5.94 24.05
CA ILE A 247 15.13 7.27 23.50
C ILE A 247 14.85 7.24 22.00
N HIS A 248 13.94 8.09 21.54
CA HIS A 248 13.59 8.21 20.13
C HIS A 248 14.71 8.90 19.36
N ALA A 249 15.12 8.30 18.25
CA ALA A 249 16.09 8.86 17.33
C ALA A 249 15.61 8.68 15.87
N THR A 250 16.38 9.19 14.92
CA THR A 250 16.19 8.93 13.48
C THR A 250 17.51 8.56 12.83
N ALA A 251 17.49 7.73 11.79
CA ALA A 251 18.61 7.53 10.90
C ALA A 251 18.65 8.56 9.75
N GLN A 252 17.57 9.32 9.57
CA GLN A 252 17.32 10.26 8.48
C GLN A 252 17.07 11.67 9.05
N PRO A 253 18.07 12.56 9.04
CA PRO A 253 17.95 13.90 9.62
C PRO A 253 16.83 14.76 9.03
N GLU A 254 16.50 14.59 7.76
CA GLU A 254 15.42 15.30 7.07
C GLU A 254 14.04 15.06 7.70
N ARG A 255 13.88 13.97 8.47
CA ARG A 255 12.66 13.66 9.21
C ARG A 255 12.54 14.43 10.53
N LEU A 256 13.66 14.91 11.08
CA LEU A 256 13.73 15.49 12.42
C LEU A 256 12.83 16.70 12.59
N LEU A 257 12.84 17.63 11.63
CA LEU A 257 12.05 18.87 11.74
C LEU A 257 10.55 18.57 11.77
N LYS A 258 10.08 17.64 10.92
CA LYS A 258 8.67 17.20 10.91
C LYS A 258 8.28 16.53 12.23
N VAL A 259 9.09 15.60 12.71
CA VAL A 259 8.88 14.90 13.99
C VAL A 259 8.89 15.87 15.16
N ALA A 260 9.84 16.80 15.20
CA ALA A 260 9.95 17.80 16.26
C ALA A 260 8.76 18.77 16.27
N ASN A 261 8.25 19.16 15.11
CA ASN A 261 7.06 20.00 15.03
C ASN A 261 5.78 19.30 15.52
N HIS A 262 5.68 17.98 15.33
CA HIS A 262 4.59 17.19 15.90
C HIS A 262 4.69 17.07 17.43
N PHE A 263 5.86 16.69 17.95
CA PHE A 263 6.01 16.35 19.37
C PHE A 263 6.40 17.52 20.28
N TYR A 264 7.17 18.49 19.79
CA TYR A 264 7.88 19.44 20.64
C TYR A 264 7.65 20.91 20.28
N LYS A 265 6.82 21.24 19.28
CA LYS A 265 6.56 22.64 18.87
C LYS A 265 6.21 23.57 20.04
N LYS A 266 5.43 23.08 21.01
CA LYS A 266 5.01 23.84 22.21
C LYS A 266 5.98 23.76 23.39
N THR A 267 7.13 23.12 23.24
CA THR A 267 8.11 23.00 24.32
C THR A 267 9.02 24.22 24.32
N ASP A 268 9.16 24.87 25.47
CA ASP A 268 10.05 26.01 25.64
C ASP A 268 11.52 25.59 25.81
N GLY A 269 12.43 26.48 25.41
CA GLY A 269 13.87 26.32 25.58
C GLY A 269 14.66 26.12 24.30
N GLU A 270 15.98 26.21 24.43
CA GLU A 270 16.94 25.96 23.35
C GLU A 270 17.07 24.46 23.11
N TRP A 271 16.97 24.06 21.84
CA TRP A 271 17.10 22.68 21.40
C TRP A 271 18.41 22.48 20.64
N ILE A 272 18.97 21.28 20.75
CA ILE A 272 20.11 20.81 19.96
C ILE A 272 19.78 19.46 19.33
N CYS A 273 20.49 19.14 18.24
CA CYS A 273 20.50 17.81 17.65
C CYS A 273 21.87 17.18 17.87
N ILE A 274 21.92 15.94 18.36
CA ILE A 274 23.15 15.19 18.56
C ILE A 274 23.24 14.04 17.55
N GLU A 275 24.40 13.88 16.91
CA GLU A 275 24.74 12.70 16.10
C GLU A 275 25.43 11.67 17.01
N LEU A 276 24.92 10.45 16.97
CA LEU A 276 25.38 9.34 17.78
C LEU A 276 25.99 8.26 16.90
N ASN A 277 27.08 7.68 17.39
CA ASN A 277 27.65 6.44 16.88
C ASN A 277 26.86 5.26 17.45
N ARG A 278 25.94 4.68 16.64
CA ARG A 278 25.11 3.54 17.05
C ARG A 278 25.97 2.31 17.39
N ILE A 279 26.99 2.03 16.58
CA ILE A 279 27.86 0.86 16.81
C ILE A 279 28.56 0.99 18.16
N GLY A 280 29.06 2.18 18.48
CA GLY A 280 29.67 2.45 19.79
C GLY A 280 28.68 2.29 20.96
N LEU A 281 27.40 2.64 20.79
CA LEU A 281 26.36 2.40 21.80
C LEU A 281 26.15 0.89 22.02
N GLU A 282 26.11 0.10 20.94
CA GLU A 282 25.92 -1.35 21.01
C GLU A 282 27.10 -2.07 21.67
N GLU A 283 28.33 -1.62 21.43
CA GLU A 283 29.54 -2.12 22.11
C GLU A 283 29.48 -1.90 23.63
N LEU A 284 28.74 -0.89 24.10
CA LEU A 284 28.47 -0.63 25.51
C LEU A 284 27.25 -1.39 26.06
N GLY A 285 26.59 -2.21 25.22
CA GLY A 285 25.37 -2.93 25.57
C GLY A 285 24.10 -2.05 25.54
N VAL A 286 24.17 -0.84 24.98
CA VAL A 286 22.99 0.02 24.77
C VAL A 286 22.39 -0.34 23.40
N VAL A 287 21.34 -1.14 23.43
CA VAL A 287 20.72 -1.71 22.23
C VAL A 287 19.91 -0.65 21.49
N THR A 288 20.00 -0.64 20.16
CA THR A 288 19.11 0.16 19.30
C THR A 288 18.23 -0.78 18.48
N VAL A 289 16.92 -0.56 18.51
CA VAL A 289 15.95 -1.33 17.73
C VAL A 289 15.33 -0.43 16.68
N PHE A 290 15.28 -0.90 15.44
CA PHE A 290 14.59 -0.25 14.34
C PHE A 290 13.15 -0.75 14.26
N GLU A 291 12.19 0.14 14.42
CA GLU A 291 10.76 -0.19 14.43
C GLU A 291 9.91 1.01 13.97
N GLY A 292 8.60 0.83 13.84
CA GLY A 292 7.69 1.88 13.37
C GLY A 292 7.59 3.08 14.30
N ALA A 293 6.86 4.12 13.88
CA ALA A 293 6.64 5.31 14.70
C ALA A 293 5.94 4.96 16.03
N LEU A 294 6.55 5.35 17.16
CA LEU A 294 5.99 5.16 18.49
C LEU A 294 5.56 6.51 19.10
N PRO A 295 4.57 6.51 20.01
CA PRO A 295 4.17 7.72 20.73
C PRO A 295 5.33 8.26 21.59
N VAL A 296 5.24 9.56 21.91
CA VAL A 296 6.19 10.24 22.81
C VAL A 296 5.40 10.83 23.97
N GLY A 297 5.58 10.27 25.15
CA GLY A 297 4.77 10.59 26.31
C GLY A 297 3.28 10.34 26.04
N ASN A 298 2.45 11.39 26.20
CA ASN A 298 1.00 11.32 25.96
C ASN A 298 0.60 11.69 24.52
N LYS A 299 1.56 11.97 23.64
CA LYS A 299 1.28 12.36 22.24
C LYS A 299 1.36 11.14 21.34
N GLU A 300 0.33 10.94 20.55
CA GLU A 300 0.25 9.86 19.56
C GLU A 300 1.39 9.96 18.55
N ALA A 301 1.78 8.80 18.01
CA ALA A 301 2.79 8.69 16.97
C ALA A 301 2.43 9.55 15.75
N ILE A 302 3.43 9.91 14.95
CA ILE A 302 3.18 10.54 13.66
C ILE A 302 2.57 9.51 12.69
N ASP A 303 1.55 9.92 11.95
CA ASP A 303 0.85 9.06 10.97
C ASP A 303 1.67 8.92 9.67
N GLU A 304 2.81 8.22 9.79
CA GLU A 304 3.72 7.88 8.70
C GLU A 304 4.03 6.38 8.79
N CYS A 305 3.07 5.56 8.36
CA CYS A 305 3.09 4.11 8.53
C CYS A 305 4.31 3.39 7.94
N ASP A 306 5.04 4.03 7.02
CA ASP A 306 6.20 3.46 6.34
C ASP A 306 7.54 3.89 6.97
N TRP A 307 7.52 4.74 7.99
CA TRP A 307 8.76 5.27 8.59
C TRP A 307 9.26 4.36 9.71
N VAL A 308 10.49 3.87 9.52
CA VAL A 308 11.25 3.16 10.53
C VAL A 308 12.18 4.11 11.29
N PHE A 309 12.17 4.02 12.61
CA PHE A 309 12.95 4.81 13.54
C PHE A 309 13.82 3.92 14.44
N PRO A 310 15.08 4.32 14.71
CA PRO A 310 15.87 3.74 15.79
C PRO A 310 15.35 4.22 17.16
N HIS A 311 15.00 3.29 18.03
CA HIS A 311 14.79 3.53 19.46
C HIS A 311 15.94 2.94 20.26
N ILE A 312 16.55 3.77 21.09
CA ILE A 312 17.73 3.40 21.89
C ILE A 312 17.25 2.96 23.27
N TYR A 313 17.43 1.70 23.62
CA TYR A 313 17.04 1.11 24.90
C TYR A 313 18.15 1.27 25.93
N GLY A 314 18.10 2.39 26.65
CA GLY A 314 19.10 2.78 27.63
C GLY A 314 19.37 4.28 27.57
N GLY A 315 20.28 4.75 28.42
CA GLY A 315 20.71 6.14 28.42
C GLY A 315 21.88 6.38 27.49
N ILE A 316 22.06 7.62 27.04
CA ILE A 316 23.22 8.01 26.22
C ILE A 316 24.35 8.47 27.16
N PRO A 317 25.48 7.75 27.24
CA PRO A 317 26.57 8.13 28.14
C PRO A 317 27.37 9.30 27.55
N THR A 318 27.21 10.48 28.13
CA THR A 318 27.88 11.71 27.65
C THR A 318 29.39 11.73 27.96
N HIS A 319 29.85 10.88 28.88
CA HIS A 319 31.23 10.81 29.34
C HIS A 319 32.09 9.78 28.58
N VAL A 320 31.52 9.06 27.61
CA VAL A 320 32.26 8.07 26.82
C VAL A 320 32.60 8.67 25.46
N ASP A 321 33.91 8.79 25.20
CA ASP A 321 34.43 9.34 23.96
C ASP A 321 33.96 8.52 22.75
N GLY A 322 33.63 9.22 21.65
CA GLY A 322 33.24 8.59 20.39
C GLY A 322 31.79 8.12 20.30
N ILE A 323 31.00 8.22 21.38
CA ILE A 323 29.55 7.98 21.33
C ILE A 323 28.82 9.15 20.68
N VAL A 324 29.12 10.38 21.11
CA VAL A 324 28.57 11.60 20.53
C VAL A 324 29.57 12.10 19.50
N VAL A 325 29.18 12.10 18.23
CA VAL A 325 30.06 12.45 17.11
C VAL A 325 30.00 13.95 16.84
N ASN A 326 28.80 14.52 16.77
CA ASN A 326 28.57 15.94 16.50
C ASN A 326 27.39 16.47 17.33
N THR A 327 27.37 17.79 17.54
CA THR A 327 26.22 18.51 18.09
C THR A 327 25.90 19.69 17.18
N PHE A 328 24.64 19.79 16.77
CA PHE A 328 24.14 20.80 15.83
C PHE A 328 23.16 21.73 16.53
N GLY A 329 23.25 23.02 16.19
CA GLY A 329 22.28 24.02 16.59
C GLY A 329 20.96 23.85 15.85
N ILE A 330 19.86 24.23 16.49
CA ILE A 330 18.53 24.21 15.90
C ILE A 330 17.95 25.63 15.91
N LYS A 331 17.45 26.09 14.76
CA LYS A 331 16.70 27.36 14.69
C LYS A 331 15.21 27.09 14.78
N ARG A 332 14.54 27.92 15.58
CA ARG A 332 13.10 27.90 15.77
C ARG A 332 12.51 29.26 15.44
N SER A 333 11.27 29.26 14.98
CA SER A 333 10.47 30.48 14.80
C SER A 333 10.03 31.07 16.14
N GLU A 334 9.45 32.26 16.11
CA GLU A 334 8.83 32.89 17.29
C GLU A 334 7.63 32.10 17.84
N ASP A 335 6.90 31.35 17.01
CA ASP A 335 5.80 30.47 17.43
C ASP A 335 6.26 29.05 17.85
N GLY A 336 7.57 28.83 17.94
CA GLY A 336 8.18 27.59 18.41
C GLY A 336 8.31 26.48 17.37
N GLU A 337 8.02 26.75 16.10
CA GLU A 337 8.25 25.83 14.99
C GLU A 337 9.75 25.56 14.81
N PHE A 338 10.12 24.31 14.59
CA PHE A 338 11.47 23.87 14.25
C PHE A 338 11.69 24.12 12.76
N LEU A 339 12.63 24.99 12.42
CA LEU A 339 12.85 25.49 11.06
C LEU A 339 14.10 24.91 10.40
N LEU A 340 15.17 24.67 11.17
CA LEU A 340 16.48 24.32 10.61
C LEU A 340 17.30 23.58 11.66
N ILE A 341 18.05 22.57 11.22
CA ILE A 341 19.16 21.98 11.95
C ILE A 341 20.44 22.35 11.20
N GLU A 342 21.28 23.17 11.82
CA GLU A 342 22.41 23.81 11.15
C GLU A 342 23.38 22.79 10.56
N GLY A 343 23.58 22.85 9.24
CA GLY A 343 24.48 21.96 8.51
C GLY A 343 23.96 20.52 8.36
N LEU A 344 22.70 20.25 8.69
CA LEU A 344 22.14 18.89 8.69
C LEU A 344 20.80 18.76 7.96
N ALA A 345 19.82 19.64 8.22
CA ALA A 345 18.49 19.55 7.61
C ALA A 345 17.80 20.92 7.57
N GLU A 346 17.10 21.25 6.48
CA GLU A 346 16.34 22.50 6.28
C GLU A 346 14.86 22.25 6.00
#